data_AF-A0A1H9AT36-F1
#
_entry.id   AF-A0A1H9AT36-F1
#
_cell.length_a   1.000
_cell.length_b   1.000
_cell.length_c   1.000
_cell.angle_alpha   90.00
_cell.angle_beta   90.00
_cell.angle_gamma   90.00
#
_symmetry.space_group_name_H-M   'P 1'
#
loop_
_entity.id
_entity.type
_entity.pdbx_description
1 polymer ?
#
loop_
_entity_poly.entity_id
_entity_poly.type
_entity_poly.pdbx_seq_one_letter_code
_entity_poly.pdbx_strand_id
1 'polypeptide(L)' 'MSATVRKINVWFKTATRADVNDLLEKIVLSDRQTRIFEMFYLKRQNIGFIADTLGFSERVICEELYLIRDKIERAIQTA' A
#
# COMPACT_ATOMS: atom_id res chain seq x y z
N MET A 1 -7.80 1.85 16.57
CA MET A 1 -6.79 1.70 15.50
C MET A 1 -6.10 0.36 15.67
N SER A 2 -6.28 -0.59 14.76
CA SER A 2 -5.79 -1.97 14.96
C SER A 2 -4.25 -2.04 14.87
N ALA A 3 -3.63 -3.00 15.57
CA ALA A 3 -2.19 -3.23 15.55
C ALA A 3 -1.64 -3.45 14.12
N THR A 4 -2.47 -4.05 13.28
CA THR A 4 -2.31 -4.27 11.83
C THR A 4 -2.09 -2.96 11.07
N VAL A 5 -2.98 -1.98 11.25
CA VAL A 5 -2.89 -0.66 10.61
C VAL A 5 -1.63 0.09 11.07
N ARG A 6 -1.23 -0.07 12.33
CA ARG A 6 0.00 0.57 12.85
C ARG A 6 1.27 -0.02 12.21
N LYS A 7 1.35 -1.34 12.02
CA LYS A 7 2.51 -2.01 11.38
C LYS A 7 2.68 -1.60 9.91
N ILE A 8 1.59 -1.59 9.14
CA ILE A 8 1.60 -1.13 7.73
C ILE A 8 2.09 0.32 7.66
N ASN A 9 1.53 1.20 8.49
CA ASN A 9 1.93 2.60 8.53
C ASN A 9 3.42 2.78 8.85
N VAL A 10 3.99 1.99 9.77
CA VAL A 10 5.42 2.10 10.10
C VAL A 10 6.28 1.70 8.91
N TRP A 11 5.98 0.56 8.28
CA TRP A 11 6.75 0.04 7.14
C TRP A 11 6.74 1.00 5.93
N PHE A 12 5.56 1.53 5.58
CA PHE A 12 5.45 2.48 4.48
C PHE A 12 5.99 3.88 4.83
N LYS A 13 5.94 4.33 6.10
CA LYS A 13 6.51 5.63 6.49
C LYS A 13 8.03 5.67 6.47
N THR A 14 8.71 4.53 6.58
CA THR A 14 10.17 4.44 6.54
C THR A 14 10.74 4.40 5.12
N ALA A 15 9.96 3.98 4.12
CA ALA A 15 10.37 4.00 2.73
C ALA A 15 10.25 5.42 2.15
N THR A 16 11.28 5.93 1.48
CA THR A 16 11.16 7.24 0.81
C THR A 16 10.36 7.10 -0.48
N ARG A 17 9.77 8.20 -0.94
CA ARG A 17 8.97 8.21 -2.18
C ARG A 17 9.75 7.74 -3.39
N ALA A 18 11.06 8.01 -3.42
CA ALA A 18 11.97 7.54 -4.47
C ALA A 18 12.10 6.02 -4.43
N ASP A 19 12.40 5.45 -3.25
CA ASP A 19 12.51 3.99 -3.09
C ASP A 19 11.23 3.28 -3.51
N VAL A 20 10.08 3.84 -3.16
CA VAL A 20 8.79 3.25 -3.51
C VAL A 20 8.47 3.35 -4.99
N ASN A 21 8.84 4.45 -5.66
CA ASN A 21 8.68 4.56 -7.11
C ASN A 21 9.57 3.55 -7.84
N ASP A 22 10.83 3.39 -7.42
CA ASP A 22 11.74 2.40 -8.00
C ASP A 22 11.26 0.96 -7.77
N LEU A 23 10.59 0.72 -6.64
CA LEU A 23 9.98 -0.57 -6.33
C LEU A 23 8.68 -0.81 -7.12
N LEU A 24 7.92 0.25 -7.43
CA LEU A 24 6.73 0.17 -8.30
C LEU A 24 7.10 -0.26 -9.72
N GLU A 25 8.24 0.17 -10.25
CA GLU A 25 8.73 -0.28 -11.56
C GLU A 25 9.06 -1.78 -11.60
N LYS A 26 9.30 -2.40 -10.43
CA LYS A 26 9.69 -3.81 -10.29
C LYS A 26 8.52 -4.76 -9.98
N ILE A 27 7.32 -4.23 -9.70
CA ILE A 27 6.16 -5.04 -9.33
C ILE A 27 4.96 -4.75 -10.21
N VAL A 28 4.17 -5.78 -10.51
CA VAL A 28 2.90 -5.61 -11.22
C VAL A 28 1.77 -5.43 -10.22
N LEU A 29 1.16 -4.24 -10.21
CA LEU A 29 -0.06 -3.95 -9.47
C LEU A 29 -1.29 -4.01 -10.39
N SER A 30 -2.41 -4.51 -9.87
CA SER A 30 -3.70 -4.36 -10.56
C SER A 30 -4.18 -2.91 -10.48
N ASP A 31 -5.08 -2.48 -11.37
CA ASP A 31 -5.66 -1.12 -11.35
C ASP A 31 -6.21 -0.72 -9.99
N ARG A 32 -6.84 -1.69 -9.29
CA ARG A 32 -7.34 -1.51 -7.93
C ARG A 32 -6.20 -1.28 -6.93
N GLN A 33 -5.16 -2.10 -6.99
CA GLN A 33 -4.00 -1.96 -6.12
C GLN A 33 -3.26 -0.65 -6.37
N THR A 34 -3.07 -0.27 -7.62
CA THR A 34 -2.46 1.01 -8.01
C THR A 34 -3.23 2.17 -7.41
N ARG A 35 -4.56 2.22 -7.57
CA ARG A 35 -5.39 3.28 -6.97
C ARG A 35 -5.30 3.34 -5.45
N ILE A 36 -5.42 2.18 -4.78
CA ILE A 36 -5.28 2.10 -3.32
C ILE A 36 -3.91 2.60 -2.88
N PHE A 37 -2.86 2.18 -3.60
CA PHE A 37 -1.49 2.55 -3.31
C PHE A 37 -1.23 4.05 -3.47
N GLU A 38 -1.67 4.64 -4.58
CA GLU A 38 -1.54 6.08 -4.83
C GLU A 38 -2.26 6.90 -3.76
N MET A 39 -3.48 6.52 -3.40
CA MET A 39 -4.24 7.23 -2.37
C MET A 39 -3.59 7.13 -1.00
N PHE A 40 -3.12 5.94 -0.63
CA PHE A 40 -2.49 5.70 0.66
C PHE A 40 -1.09 6.33 0.75
N TYR A 41 -0.26 6.14 -0.27
CA TYR A 41 1.16 6.46 -0.24
C TYR A 41 1.47 7.85 -0.81
N LEU A 42 0.94 8.20 -1.99
CA LEU A 42 1.19 9.51 -2.61
C LEU A 42 0.35 10.62 -1.98
N LYS A 43 -0.94 10.34 -1.75
CA LYS A 43 -1.89 11.34 -1.23
C LYS A 43 -2.01 11.34 0.29
N ARG A 44 -1.35 10.39 0.97
CA ARG A 44 -1.35 10.23 2.45
C ARG A 44 -2.76 10.14 3.05
N GLN A 45 -3.71 9.60 2.30
CA GLN A 45 -5.08 9.45 2.75
C GLN A 45 -5.19 8.30 3.75
N ASN A 46 -6.10 8.43 4.73
CA ASN A 46 -6.34 7.37 5.70
C ASN A 46 -7.18 6.23 5.09
N ILE A 47 -7.11 5.04 5.68
CA ILE A 47 -7.77 3.83 5.16
C ILE A 47 -9.29 3.99 5.07
N GLY A 48 -9.93 4.63 6.06
CA GLY A 48 -11.37 4.89 6.05
C GLY A 48 -11.80 5.74 4.85
N PHE A 49 -11.07 6.84 4.61
CA PHE A 49 -11.32 7.70 3.45
C PHE A 49 -11.15 6.94 2.11
N ILE A 50 -10.15 6.08 2.01
CA ILE A 50 -9.91 5.27 0.81
C ILE A 50 -11.03 4.25 0.61
N ALA A 51 -11.46 3.59 1.70
CA ALA A 51 -12.56 2.64 1.70
C ALA A 51 -13.85 3.29 1.21
N ASP A 52 -14.22 4.44 1.77
CA ASP A 52 -15.39 5.22 1.38
C ASP A 52 -15.32 5.67 -0.08
N THR A 53 -14.17 6.18 -0.51
CA THR A 53 -13.97 6.70 -1.88
C THR A 53 -14.09 5.60 -2.93
N LEU A 54 -13.59 4.39 -2.63
CA LEU A 54 -13.56 3.27 -3.57
C LEU A 54 -14.78 2.35 -3.42
N GLY A 55 -15.67 2.61 -2.46
CA GLY A 55 -16.85 1.77 -2.20
C GLY A 55 -16.50 0.37 -1.65
N PHE A 56 -15.38 0.25 -0.93
CA PHE A 56 -14.94 -1.00 -0.31
C PHE A 56 -14.95 -0.89 1.22
N SER A 57 -14.86 -2.02 1.92
CA SER A 57 -14.65 -2.00 3.37
C SER A 57 -13.19 -1.69 3.70
N GLU A 58 -12.94 -1.08 4.87
CA GLU A 58 -11.57 -0.86 5.38
C GLU A 58 -10.74 -2.15 5.42
N ARG A 59 -11.40 -3.29 5.69
CA ARG A 59 -10.78 -4.61 5.68
C ARG A 59 -10.20 -4.96 4.31
N VAL A 60 -10.97 -4.76 3.24
CA VAL A 60 -10.52 -5.02 1.86
C VAL A 60 -9.33 -4.11 1.52
N ILE A 61 -9.38 -2.84 1.90
CA ILE A 61 -8.26 -1.91 1.69
C ILE A 61 -7.00 -2.39 2.42
N CYS A 62 -7.13 -2.85 3.67
CA CYS A 62 -6.02 -3.42 4.42
C CYS A 62 -5.44 -4.67 3.76
N GLU A 63 -6.30 -5.60 3.31
CA GLU A 63 -5.90 -6.82 2.61
C GLU A 63 -5.13 -6.49 1.32
N GLU A 64 -5.59 -5.53 0.54
CA GLU A 64 -4.88 -5.08 -0.67
C GLU A 64 -3.52 -4.43 -0.35
N LEU A 65 -3.44 -3.59 0.69
CA LEU A 65 -2.16 -3.03 1.14
C LEU A 65 -1.18 -4.11 1.61
N TYR A 66 -1.67 -5.20 2.21
CA TYR A 66 -0.84 -6.36 2.54
C TYR A 66 -0.30 -7.08 1.30
N LEU A 67 -1.15 -7.31 0.30
CA LEU A 67 -0.73 -7.93 -0.95
C LEU A 67 0.31 -7.09 -1.69
N ILE A 68 0.13 -5.76 -1.70
CA ILE A 68 1.11 -4.83 -2.27
C ILE A 68 2.43 -4.94 -1.52
N ARG A 69 2.40 -4.94 -0.19
CA ARG A 69 3.60 -5.11 0.63
C ARG A 69 4.33 -6.43 0.33
N ASP A 70 3.61 -7.55 0.27
CA ASP A 70 4.20 -8.86 -0.04
C ASP A 70 4.86 -8.87 -1.43
N LYS A 71 4.22 -8.26 -2.44
CA LYS A 71 4.83 -8.08 -3.77
C LYS A 71 6.15 -7.30 -3.70
N ILE A 72 6.19 -6.21 -2.93
CA ILE A 72 7.39 -5.40 -2.74
C ILE A 72 8.48 -6.21 -2.01
N GLU A 73 8.14 -6.88 -0.91
CA GLU A 73 9.10 -7.68 -0.14
C GLU A 73 9.74 -8.78 -1.00
N ARG A 74 8.95 -9.45 -1.85
CA ARG A 74 9.48 -10.43 -2.81
C ARG A 74 10.41 -9.79 -3.84
N ALA A 75 10.06 -8.64 -4.40
CA ALA A 75 10.92 -7.95 -5.36
C ALA A 75 12.27 -7.53 -4.75
N ILE A 76 12.29 -7.16 -3.45
CA ILE A 76 13.52 -6.86 -2.73
C ILE A 76 14.37 -8.10 -2.49
N GLN A 77 13.77 -9.23 -2.08
CA GLN A 77 14.52 -10.48 -1.85
C GLN A 77 15.12 -11.10 -3.12
N THR A 78 14.62 -10.69 -4.29
CA THR A 78 15.09 -11.19 -5.59
C THR A 78 16.14 -10.27 -6.24
N ALA A 79 16.44 -9.12 -5.63
CA ALA A 79 17.43 -8.13 -6.10
C ALA A 79 18.74 -8.23 -5.31
#